data_AF-A0A3B0PH60-F1
#
_entry.id   AF-A0A3B0PH60-F1
#
_cell.length_a   1.000
_cell.length_b   1.000
_cell.length_c   1.000
_cell.angle_alpha   90.00
_cell.angle_beta   90.00
_cell.angle_gamma   90.00
#
_symmetry.space_group_name_H-M   'P 1'
#
loop_
_entity.id
_entity.type
_entity.pdbx_description
1 polymer ?
#
loop_
_entity_poly.entity_id
_entity_poly.type
_entity_poly.pdbx_seq_one_letter_code
_entity_poly.pdbx_strand_id
1 'polypeptide(L)'
;MLAAASCTSATTPTPNPEPKPDPMPNPPSGGMNGGDTNPGGGQNMMNAASQELEAARMGLTTVFDSKAKNLGLYVGYKKTQQNLTKAYDAAKNVLDNSSSTTQNLNEAKTRLETAIRTAATSKQTFDEQHAELVKVYKELKTTLSNETATLAPYADSQYAGIKMHLSGLYDAGKAITTKTLEPVEGDPLTASAVMMANTKIVEAIKDEVLNPQKENATKLADSFVKQVINKTKITGTTKTENQPGNYSFVGFSNDLDHKIAGNAGNPPSNLPTW
;
A
#
# COMPACT_ATOMS: atom_id res chain seq x y z
N MET A 1 -11.68 -55.76 29.79
CA MET A 1 -10.53 -55.08 30.44
C MET A 1 -10.75 -53.60 30.22
N LEU A 2 -11.25 -52.86 31.23
CA LEU A 2 -10.45 -51.95 32.09
C LEU A 2 -9.46 -51.10 31.25
N ALA A 3 -9.49 -49.76 31.25
CA ALA A 3 -9.66 -48.88 32.40
C ALA A 3 -10.20 -47.48 32.03
N ALA A 4 -10.62 -46.78 33.07
CA ALA A 4 -11.25 -45.47 33.13
C ALA A 4 -10.24 -44.30 33.30
N ALA A 5 -10.82 -43.10 33.42
CA ALA A 5 -10.27 -41.83 33.94
C ALA A 5 -9.64 -40.91 32.86
N SER A 6 -9.73 -39.58 32.91
CA SER A 6 -10.19 -38.68 33.97
C SER A 6 -10.53 -37.31 33.36
N CYS A 7 -11.56 -36.65 33.88
CA CYS A 7 -11.80 -35.22 33.68
C CYS A 7 -10.85 -34.42 34.57
N THR A 8 -10.19 -33.38 34.06
CA THR A 8 -9.54 -32.38 34.89
C THR A 8 -9.90 -30.97 34.41
N SER A 9 -10.63 -30.28 35.27
CA SER A 9 -10.92 -28.86 35.22
C SER A 9 -9.62 -28.07 35.39
N ALA A 10 -9.28 -27.18 34.46
CA ALA A 10 -8.23 -26.20 34.65
C ALA A 10 -8.79 -25.04 35.48
N THR A 11 -8.38 -24.94 36.75
CA THR A 11 -8.57 -23.73 37.56
C THR A 11 -7.45 -22.74 37.21
N THR A 12 -7.82 -21.58 36.69
CA THR A 12 -6.92 -20.44 36.52
C THR A 12 -6.56 -19.88 37.89
N PRO A 13 -5.27 -19.66 38.23
CA PRO A 13 -4.92 -19.01 39.48
C PRO A 13 -5.27 -17.52 39.42
N THR A 14 -5.98 -17.05 40.45
CA THR A 14 -6.27 -15.63 40.70
C THR A 14 -4.97 -14.86 40.93
N PRO A 15 -4.74 -13.70 40.29
CA PRO A 15 -3.56 -12.88 40.59
C PRO A 15 -3.63 -12.33 42.01
N ASN A 16 -2.52 -12.46 42.74
CA ASN A 16 -2.32 -11.87 44.07
C ASN A 16 -2.36 -10.33 43.97
N PRO A 17 -3.05 -9.59 44.86
CA PRO A 17 -3.03 -8.14 44.86
C PRO A 17 -1.63 -7.59 45.21
N GLU A 18 -1.19 -6.56 44.50
CA GLU A 18 0.00 -5.78 44.85
C GLU A 18 -0.15 -5.13 46.24
N PRO A 19 0.93 -5.05 47.05
CA PRO A 19 0.88 -4.37 48.33
C PRO A 19 0.66 -2.87 48.15
N LYS A 20 -0.32 -2.35 48.89
CA LYS A 20 -0.63 -0.93 49.00
C LYS A 20 0.57 -0.17 49.57
N PRO A 21 0.99 0.98 49.00
CA PRO A 21 2.02 1.81 49.61
C PRO A 21 1.56 2.33 50.98
N ASP A 22 2.47 2.28 51.97
CA ASP A 22 2.24 2.81 53.31
C ASP A 22 1.93 4.33 53.27
N PRO A 23 1.09 4.83 54.21
CA PRO A 23 0.81 6.26 54.31
C PRO A 23 2.09 7.02 54.70
N MET A 24 2.49 8.00 53.88
CA MET A 24 3.50 8.98 54.27
C MET A 24 3.07 9.71 55.56
N PRO A 25 3.97 9.92 56.54
CA PRO A 25 3.64 10.66 57.74
C PRO A 25 3.46 12.15 57.43
N ASN A 26 2.39 12.72 57.98
CA ASN A 26 2.09 14.14 57.92
C ASN A 26 3.20 14.95 58.63
N PRO A 27 3.63 16.12 58.10
CA PRO A 27 4.53 17.00 58.83
C PRO A 27 3.80 17.67 60.01
N PRO A 28 4.53 18.08 61.06
CA PRO A 28 3.93 18.47 62.33
C PRO A 28 3.17 19.79 62.24
N SER A 29 2.00 19.79 62.86
CA SER A 29 1.26 20.98 63.30
C SER A 29 2.15 21.88 64.14
N GLY A 30 2.27 23.16 63.75
CA GLY A 30 2.88 24.19 64.57
C GLY A 30 2.42 25.59 64.18
N GLY A 31 1.74 26.28 65.10
CA GLY A 31 1.86 27.73 65.25
C GLY A 31 0.67 28.59 64.83
N MET A 32 -0.06 29.07 65.83
CA MET A 32 -1.07 30.13 65.78
C MET A 32 -0.55 31.44 65.20
N ASN A 33 -1.36 32.14 64.39
CA ASN A 33 -1.88 33.46 64.77
C ASN A 33 -2.98 33.96 63.83
N GLY A 34 -3.97 34.61 64.44
CA GLY A 34 -5.20 35.08 63.83
C GLY A 34 -5.04 36.21 62.82
N GLY A 35 -6.01 36.26 61.92
CA GLY A 35 -6.23 37.34 60.99
C GLY A 35 -7.54 37.06 60.28
N ASP A 36 -8.62 37.67 60.79
CA ASP A 36 -9.92 37.69 60.15
C ASP A 36 -9.78 38.08 58.67
N THR A 37 -9.87 37.08 57.80
CA THR A 37 -10.19 37.30 56.39
C THR A 37 -11.43 36.48 56.09
N ASN A 38 -12.55 37.20 56.16
CA ASN A 38 -13.83 36.96 55.50
C ASN A 38 -13.74 35.88 54.39
N PRO A 39 -14.59 34.82 54.41
CA PRO A 39 -14.59 33.83 53.34
C PRO A 39 -15.20 34.47 52.09
N GLY A 40 -14.35 35.05 51.26
CA GLY A 40 -14.66 35.42 49.88
C GLY A 40 -14.93 34.15 49.06
N GLY A 41 -16.12 33.58 49.22
CA GLY A 41 -16.57 32.33 48.60
C GLY A 41 -16.72 32.34 47.07
N GLY A 42 -16.19 33.36 46.38
CA GLY A 42 -16.26 33.46 44.91
C GLY A 42 -14.92 33.28 44.20
N GLN A 43 -13.79 33.66 44.81
CA GLN A 43 -12.52 33.80 44.09
C GLN A 43 -11.75 32.48 43.94
N ASN A 44 -11.77 31.63 44.96
CA ASN A 44 -11.14 30.30 44.90
C ASN A 44 -11.90 29.32 44.00
N MET A 45 -13.23 29.45 43.91
CA MET A 45 -14.07 28.60 43.07
C MET A 45 -13.94 28.95 41.58
N MET A 46 -13.78 30.24 41.26
CA MET A 46 -13.51 30.70 39.89
C MET A 46 -12.14 30.23 39.36
N ASN A 47 -11.15 30.10 40.24
CA ASN A 47 -9.83 29.54 39.90
C ASN A 47 -9.94 28.04 39.58
N ALA A 48 -10.69 27.27 40.38
CA ALA A 48 -10.91 25.84 40.14
C ALA A 48 -11.62 25.57 38.81
N ALA A 49 -12.72 26.28 38.52
CA ALA A 49 -13.46 26.13 37.26
C ALA A 49 -12.60 26.49 36.03
N SER A 50 -11.74 27.52 36.15
CA SER A 50 -10.81 27.91 35.08
C SER A 50 -9.74 26.84 34.85
N GLN A 51 -9.21 26.23 35.92
CA GLN A 51 -8.25 25.13 35.83
C GLN A 51 -8.87 23.88 35.19
N GLU A 52 -10.10 23.54 35.56
CA GLU A 52 -10.82 22.41 34.94
C GLU A 52 -11.08 22.62 33.45
N LEU A 53 -11.43 23.84 33.05
CA LEU A 53 -11.63 24.19 31.64
C LEU A 53 -10.33 24.03 30.84
N GLU A 54 -9.21 24.53 31.38
CA GLU A 54 -7.90 24.42 30.73
C GLU A 54 -7.43 22.97 30.66
N ALA A 55 -7.63 22.19 31.73
CA ALA A 55 -7.33 20.76 31.75
C ALA A 55 -8.16 19.99 30.70
N ALA A 56 -9.46 20.29 30.57
CA ALA A 56 -10.32 19.68 29.55
C ALA A 56 -9.85 20.04 28.13
N ARG A 57 -9.42 21.29 27.91
CA ARG A 57 -8.87 21.76 26.64
C ARG A 57 -7.58 21.02 26.28
N MET A 58 -6.61 20.98 27.20
CA MET A 58 -5.36 20.22 27.01
C MET A 58 -5.64 18.73 26.75
N GLY A 59 -6.61 18.15 27.47
CA GLY A 59 -7.01 16.76 27.30
C GLY A 59 -7.52 16.46 25.88
N LEU A 60 -8.38 17.34 25.33
CA LEU A 60 -8.85 17.22 23.95
C LEU A 60 -7.73 17.47 22.94
N THR A 61 -6.89 18.49 23.15
CA THR A 61 -5.71 18.78 22.30
C THR A 61 -4.78 17.58 22.20
N THR A 62 -4.48 16.92 23.32
CA THR A 62 -3.62 15.73 23.36
C THR A 62 -4.15 14.60 22.47
N VAL A 63 -5.46 14.34 22.51
CA VAL A 63 -6.08 13.34 21.63
C VAL A 63 -6.09 13.83 20.18
N PHE A 64 -6.36 15.11 19.96
CA PHE A 64 -6.38 15.72 18.63
C PHE A 64 -5.02 15.64 17.92
N ASP A 65 -3.92 15.89 18.61
CA ASP A 65 -2.56 15.90 18.05
C ASP A 65 -2.11 14.53 17.51
N SER A 66 -2.81 13.45 17.89
CA SER A 66 -2.62 12.11 17.32
C SER A 66 -3.16 11.95 15.88
N LYS A 67 -3.79 12.98 15.30
CA LYS A 67 -4.49 12.94 13.98
C LYS A 67 -3.65 12.33 12.87
N ALA A 68 -2.43 12.81 12.65
CA ALA A 68 -1.60 12.34 11.54
C ALA A 68 -1.26 10.85 11.68
N LYS A 69 -0.88 10.41 12.89
CA LYS A 69 -0.59 9.00 13.19
C LYS A 69 -1.82 8.13 12.95
N ASN A 70 -2.96 8.50 13.53
CA ASN A 70 -4.16 7.68 13.45
C ASN A 70 -4.73 7.62 12.03
N LEU A 71 -4.78 8.73 11.28
CA LEU A 71 -5.23 8.71 9.89
C LEU A 71 -4.27 7.93 8.97
N GLY A 72 -2.96 7.96 9.26
CA GLY A 72 -1.94 7.22 8.50
C GLY A 72 -2.13 5.70 8.52
N LEU A 73 -2.74 5.15 9.58
CA LEU A 73 -3.03 3.71 9.69
C LEU A 73 -4.09 3.22 8.69
N TYR A 74 -4.92 4.14 8.17
CA TYR A 74 -6.10 3.81 7.36
C TYR A 74 -5.98 4.26 5.90
N VAL A 75 -4.76 4.49 5.38
CA VAL A 75 -4.57 4.93 3.97
C VAL A 75 -5.21 3.96 2.96
N GLY A 76 -5.17 2.66 3.23
CA GLY A 76 -5.85 1.63 2.43
C GLY A 76 -7.34 1.46 2.73
N TYR A 77 -7.87 2.09 3.77
CA TYR A 77 -9.23 1.91 4.29
C TYR A 77 -9.98 3.25 4.26
N LYS A 78 -10.30 3.74 3.07
CA LYS A 78 -10.74 5.12 2.85
C LYS A 78 -12.05 5.45 3.54
N LYS A 79 -13.00 4.52 3.60
CA LYS A 79 -14.25 4.73 4.35
C LYS A 79 -13.97 4.89 5.85
N THR A 80 -13.18 4.00 6.44
CA THR A 80 -12.71 4.14 7.83
C THR A 80 -11.96 5.46 8.06
N GLN A 81 -11.02 5.81 7.17
CA GLN A 81 -10.24 7.05 7.24
C GLN A 81 -11.13 8.30 7.16
N GLN A 82 -12.13 8.30 6.28
CA GLN A 82 -13.07 9.43 6.11
C GLN A 82 -13.93 9.62 7.37
N ASN A 83 -14.46 8.54 7.95
CA ASN A 83 -15.25 8.61 9.17
C ASN A 83 -14.42 9.15 10.35
N LEU A 84 -13.17 8.69 10.47
CA LEU A 84 -12.25 9.19 11.49
C LEU A 84 -11.89 10.66 11.25
N THR A 85 -11.70 11.08 9.98
CA THR A 85 -11.44 12.48 9.63
C THR A 85 -12.58 13.39 10.08
N LYS A 86 -13.84 12.99 9.82
CA LYS A 86 -15.03 13.74 10.29
C LYS A 86 -15.05 13.90 11.82
N ALA A 87 -14.65 12.87 12.57
CA ALA A 87 -14.56 12.95 14.03
C ALA A 87 -13.46 13.93 14.49
N TYR A 88 -12.30 13.93 13.84
CA TYR A 88 -11.26 14.93 14.10
C TYR A 88 -11.72 16.35 13.78
N ASP A 89 -12.42 16.55 12.67
CA ASP A 89 -12.91 17.88 12.28
C ASP A 89 -13.99 18.37 13.25
N ALA A 90 -14.88 17.49 13.72
CA ALA A 90 -15.84 17.82 14.78
C ALA A 90 -15.15 18.19 16.11
N ALA A 91 -14.10 17.46 16.50
CA ALA A 91 -13.30 17.79 17.68
C ALA A 91 -12.57 19.13 17.53
N LYS A 92 -12.03 19.42 16.33
CA LYS A 92 -11.41 20.70 16.02
C LYS A 92 -12.38 21.87 16.18
N ASN A 93 -13.61 21.73 15.69
CA ASN A 93 -14.63 22.77 15.83
C ASN A 93 -14.92 23.12 17.30
N VAL A 94 -14.89 22.11 18.19
CA VAL A 94 -15.05 22.33 19.64
C VAL A 94 -13.80 22.98 20.26
N LEU A 95 -12.60 22.58 19.84
CA LEU A 95 -11.34 23.20 20.29
C LEU A 95 -11.24 24.68 19.88
N ASP A 96 -11.56 24.98 18.62
CA ASP A 96 -11.46 26.32 18.05
C ASP A 96 -12.55 27.28 18.60
N ASN A 97 -13.63 26.73 19.16
CA ASN A 97 -14.67 27.54 19.79
C ASN A 97 -14.21 28.05 21.17
N SER A 98 -13.95 29.35 21.26
CA SER A 98 -13.57 30.04 22.51
C SER A 98 -14.66 29.98 23.59
N SER A 99 -15.92 29.75 23.22
CA SER A 99 -17.06 29.63 24.14
C SER A 99 -17.34 28.20 24.59
N SER A 100 -16.53 27.22 24.17
CA SER A 100 -16.69 25.83 24.61
C SER A 100 -16.56 25.69 26.12
N THR A 101 -17.53 25.02 26.73
CA THR A 101 -17.52 24.70 28.16
C THR A 101 -16.66 23.46 28.45
N THR A 102 -16.31 23.25 29.73
CA THR A 102 -15.65 22.02 30.21
C THR A 102 -16.40 20.76 29.76
N GLN A 103 -17.74 20.78 29.82
CA GLN A 103 -18.57 19.68 29.35
C GLN A 103 -18.44 19.45 27.84
N ASN A 104 -18.47 20.51 27.02
CA ASN A 104 -18.31 20.37 25.57
C ASN A 104 -16.96 19.75 25.19
N LEU A 105 -15.88 20.20 25.84
CA LEU A 105 -14.52 19.69 25.61
C LEU A 105 -14.39 18.21 26.00
N ASN A 106 -14.91 17.83 27.17
CA ASN A 106 -14.89 16.44 27.62
C ASN A 106 -15.73 15.51 26.73
N GLU A 107 -16.93 15.94 26.33
CA GLU A 107 -17.77 15.19 25.39
C GLU A 107 -17.07 15.02 24.03
N ALA A 108 -16.45 16.07 23.51
CA ALA A 108 -15.71 16.01 22.25
C ALA A 108 -14.51 15.06 22.35
N LYS A 109 -13.80 15.08 23.49
CA LYS A 109 -12.70 14.13 23.77
C LYS A 109 -13.20 12.69 23.76
N THR A 110 -14.25 12.39 24.51
CA THR A 110 -14.84 11.03 24.55
C THR A 110 -15.34 10.58 23.19
N ARG A 111 -15.97 11.47 22.41
CA ARG A 111 -16.41 11.17 21.03
C ARG A 111 -15.22 10.86 20.11
N LEU A 112 -14.14 11.65 20.20
CA LEU A 112 -12.95 11.43 19.39
C LEU A 112 -12.24 10.11 19.75
N GLU A 113 -12.05 9.84 21.04
CA GLU A 113 -11.48 8.56 21.52
C GLU A 113 -12.33 7.36 21.07
N THR A 114 -13.65 7.50 21.11
CA THR A 114 -14.57 6.47 20.61
C THR A 114 -14.41 6.27 19.11
N ALA A 115 -14.35 7.34 18.32
CA ALA A 115 -14.14 7.24 16.88
C ALA A 115 -12.79 6.58 16.53
N ILE A 116 -11.72 6.87 17.29
CA ILE A 116 -10.42 6.21 17.14
C ILE A 116 -10.53 4.70 17.38
N ARG A 117 -11.21 4.28 18.47
CA ARG A 117 -11.47 2.85 18.74
C ARG A 117 -12.32 2.21 17.66
N THR A 118 -13.41 2.87 17.24
CA THR A 118 -14.29 2.38 16.18
C THR A 118 -13.55 2.21 14.86
N ALA A 119 -12.62 3.10 14.51
CA ALA A 119 -11.79 2.95 13.32
C ALA A 119 -10.91 1.69 13.39
N ALA A 120 -10.31 1.42 14.55
CA ALA A 120 -9.51 0.22 14.76
C ALA A 120 -10.35 -1.06 14.63
N THR A 121 -11.52 -1.10 15.27
CA THR A 121 -12.45 -2.23 15.16
C THR A 121 -12.98 -2.39 13.74
N SER A 122 -13.32 -1.31 13.04
CA SER A 122 -13.82 -1.36 11.65
C SER A 122 -12.77 -1.97 10.72
N LYS A 123 -11.50 -1.56 10.87
CA LYS A 123 -10.39 -2.17 10.13
C LYS A 123 -10.24 -3.65 10.45
N GLN A 124 -10.29 -4.03 11.72
CA GLN A 124 -10.20 -5.43 12.13
C GLN A 124 -11.32 -6.27 11.49
N THR A 125 -12.57 -5.80 11.60
CA THR A 125 -13.73 -6.48 11.01
C THR A 125 -13.61 -6.60 9.48
N PHE A 126 -13.17 -5.53 8.81
CA PHE A 126 -12.89 -5.59 7.37
C PHE A 126 -11.83 -6.66 7.07
N ASP A 127 -10.71 -6.67 7.80
CA ASP A 127 -9.62 -7.61 7.57
C ASP A 127 -10.06 -9.06 7.77
N GLU A 128 -10.91 -9.33 8.77
CA GLU A 128 -11.47 -10.65 9.04
C GLU A 128 -12.45 -11.10 7.93
N GLN A 129 -13.33 -10.20 7.49
CA GLN A 129 -14.33 -10.49 6.43
C GLN A 129 -13.70 -10.61 5.04
N HIS A 130 -12.55 -9.96 4.81
CA HIS A 130 -11.86 -9.91 3.53
C HIS A 130 -10.43 -10.46 3.62
N ALA A 131 -10.22 -11.48 4.45
CA ALA A 131 -8.90 -12.03 4.76
C ALA A 131 -8.07 -12.37 3.50
N GLU A 132 -8.69 -13.01 2.50
CA GLU A 132 -8.00 -13.36 1.26
C GLU A 132 -7.58 -12.12 0.47
N LEU A 133 -8.46 -11.11 0.35
CA LEU A 133 -8.11 -9.84 -0.32
C LEU A 133 -6.92 -9.17 0.37
N VAL A 134 -6.95 -9.08 1.69
CA VAL A 134 -5.87 -8.45 2.48
C VAL A 134 -4.56 -9.20 2.29
N LYS A 135 -4.61 -10.54 2.27
CA LYS A 135 -3.45 -11.40 2.02
C LYS A 135 -2.86 -11.14 0.64
N VAL A 136 -3.64 -11.31 -0.44
CA VAL A 136 -3.12 -11.16 -1.81
C VAL A 136 -2.68 -9.72 -2.11
N TYR A 137 -3.29 -8.73 -1.46
CA TYR A 137 -2.86 -7.33 -1.57
C TYR A 137 -1.50 -7.07 -0.93
N LYS A 138 -1.22 -7.68 0.23
CA LYS A 138 0.09 -7.64 0.86
C LYS A 138 1.14 -8.36 0.00
N GLU A 139 0.79 -9.53 -0.54
CA GLU A 139 1.68 -10.28 -1.44
C GLU A 139 2.03 -9.47 -2.69
N LEU A 140 1.03 -8.86 -3.35
CA LEU A 140 1.28 -7.99 -4.50
C LEU A 140 2.20 -6.82 -4.13
N LYS A 141 1.97 -6.14 -2.99
CA LYS A 141 2.85 -5.07 -2.53
C LYS A 141 4.29 -5.52 -2.32
N THR A 142 4.49 -6.71 -1.74
CA THR A 142 5.82 -7.31 -1.58
C THR A 142 6.46 -7.56 -2.94
N THR A 143 5.73 -8.17 -3.88
CA THR A 143 6.21 -8.39 -5.25
C THR A 143 6.63 -7.08 -5.92
N LEU A 144 5.78 -6.05 -5.85
CA LEU A 144 6.05 -4.72 -6.42
C LEU A 144 7.29 -4.06 -5.81
N SER A 145 7.55 -4.26 -4.51
CA SER A 145 8.73 -3.69 -3.85
C SER A 145 10.06 -4.24 -4.39
N ASN A 146 10.02 -5.40 -5.04
CA ASN A 146 11.19 -6.03 -5.66
C ASN A 146 11.44 -5.57 -7.12
N GLU A 147 10.59 -4.72 -7.70
CA GLU A 147 10.65 -4.29 -9.11
C GLU A 147 12.07 -3.91 -9.56
N THR A 148 12.71 -2.98 -8.83
CA THR A 148 14.06 -2.50 -9.17
C THR A 148 15.08 -3.63 -9.23
N ALA A 149 15.07 -4.53 -8.25
CA ALA A 149 15.99 -5.66 -8.20
C ALA A 149 15.71 -6.68 -9.31
N THR A 150 14.44 -6.94 -9.59
CA THR A 150 14.01 -7.85 -10.67
C THR A 150 14.38 -7.33 -12.05
N LEU A 151 14.30 -6.01 -12.28
CA LEU A 151 14.59 -5.41 -13.59
C LEU A 151 16.09 -5.15 -13.84
N ALA A 152 16.91 -5.07 -12.79
CA ALA A 152 18.34 -4.75 -12.91
C ALA A 152 19.12 -5.67 -13.87
N PRO A 153 18.91 -7.01 -13.88
CA PRO A 153 19.61 -7.92 -14.81
C PRO A 153 19.27 -7.74 -16.29
N TYR A 154 18.28 -6.90 -16.62
CA TYR A 154 17.78 -6.67 -17.98
C TYR A 154 18.06 -5.25 -18.47
N ALA A 155 19.05 -4.57 -17.88
CA ALA A 155 19.39 -3.19 -18.23
C ALA A 155 19.99 -3.05 -19.63
N ASP A 156 20.69 -4.07 -20.12
CA ASP A 156 21.34 -4.06 -21.43
C ASP A 156 20.31 -4.02 -22.57
N SER A 157 20.68 -3.33 -23.66
CA SER A 157 19.79 -3.12 -24.82
C SER A 157 19.27 -4.41 -25.46
N GLN A 158 20.07 -5.48 -25.44
CA GLN A 158 19.66 -6.80 -25.94
C GLN A 158 18.48 -7.41 -25.17
N TYR A 159 18.28 -7.01 -23.90
CA TYR A 159 17.19 -7.49 -23.06
C TYR A 159 15.99 -6.52 -23.02
N ALA A 160 15.97 -5.47 -23.85
CA ALA A 160 14.95 -4.43 -23.80
C ALA A 160 13.51 -4.97 -23.91
N GLY A 161 13.28 -6.00 -24.72
CA GLY A 161 11.97 -6.65 -24.83
C GLY A 161 11.51 -7.33 -23.53
N ILE A 162 12.42 -8.04 -22.84
CA ILE A 162 12.15 -8.66 -21.55
C ILE A 162 11.84 -7.58 -20.51
N LYS A 163 12.70 -6.55 -20.43
CA LYS A 163 12.50 -5.42 -19.51
C LYS A 163 11.18 -4.72 -19.74
N MET A 164 10.83 -4.42 -20.99
CA MET A 164 9.57 -3.77 -21.36
C MET A 164 8.35 -4.60 -20.93
N HIS A 165 8.37 -5.91 -21.17
CA HIS A 165 7.29 -6.80 -20.74
C HIS A 165 7.13 -6.81 -19.22
N LEU A 166 8.22 -7.03 -18.48
CA LEU A 166 8.20 -7.06 -17.02
C LEU A 166 7.74 -5.71 -16.43
N SER A 167 8.28 -4.59 -16.92
CA SER A 167 7.85 -3.24 -16.50
C SER A 167 6.35 -3.04 -16.71
N GLY A 168 5.79 -3.48 -17.84
CA GLY A 168 4.34 -3.41 -18.09
C GLY A 168 3.51 -4.22 -17.08
N LEU A 169 4.00 -5.38 -16.64
CA LEU A 169 3.34 -6.18 -15.60
C LEU A 169 3.41 -5.49 -14.23
N TYR A 170 4.57 -4.93 -13.87
CA TYR A 170 4.73 -4.14 -12.65
C TYR A 170 3.84 -2.90 -12.65
N ASP A 171 3.74 -2.18 -13.77
CA ASP A 171 2.86 -1.02 -13.92
C ASP A 171 1.38 -1.40 -13.75
N ALA A 172 0.96 -2.53 -14.33
CA ALA A 172 -0.38 -3.07 -14.12
C ALA A 172 -0.64 -3.41 -12.63
N GLY A 173 0.33 -4.00 -11.94
CA GLY A 173 0.25 -4.26 -10.50
C GLY A 173 0.21 -2.97 -9.65
N LYS A 174 1.01 -1.97 -10.00
CA LYS A 174 0.99 -0.63 -9.37
C LYS A 174 -0.37 0.03 -9.54
N ALA A 175 -0.97 -0.04 -10.74
CA ALA A 175 -2.31 0.47 -10.99
C ALA A 175 -3.35 -0.18 -10.07
N ILE A 176 -3.26 -1.48 -9.79
CA ILE A 176 -4.15 -2.16 -8.83
C ILE A 176 -3.96 -1.63 -7.41
N THR A 177 -2.73 -1.40 -6.96
CA THR A 177 -2.44 -0.90 -5.60
C THR A 177 -2.73 0.58 -5.39
N THR A 178 -3.12 1.31 -6.44
CA THR A 178 -3.70 2.65 -6.31
C THR A 178 -5.16 2.60 -5.82
N LYS A 179 -5.85 1.47 -6.03
CA LYS A 179 -7.19 1.22 -5.49
C LYS A 179 -7.09 0.87 -4.02
N THR A 180 -8.04 1.35 -3.23
CA THR A 180 -8.06 1.11 -1.79
C THR A 180 -8.82 -0.16 -1.45
N LEU A 181 -8.43 -0.82 -0.35
CA LEU A 181 -9.09 -2.03 0.14
C LEU A 181 -10.56 -1.74 0.50
N GLU A 182 -10.80 -0.63 1.20
CA GLU A 182 -12.14 -0.18 1.58
C GLU A 182 -12.43 1.20 0.96
N PRO A 183 -12.99 1.28 -0.26
CA PRO A 183 -13.33 2.56 -0.88
C PRO A 183 -14.50 3.27 -0.17
N VAL A 184 -14.61 4.59 -0.35
CA VAL A 184 -15.79 5.36 0.10
C VAL A 184 -16.98 5.09 -0.82
N GLU A 185 -16.71 5.11 -2.12
CA GLU A 185 -17.66 4.88 -3.22
C GLU A 185 -16.95 4.15 -4.37
N GLY A 186 -17.74 3.51 -5.25
CA GLY A 186 -17.24 2.74 -6.39
C GLY A 186 -17.03 1.25 -6.08
N ASP A 187 -16.60 0.51 -7.11
CA ASP A 187 -16.46 -0.94 -7.02
C ASP A 187 -15.33 -1.35 -6.07
N PRO A 188 -15.58 -2.27 -5.13
CA PRO A 188 -14.56 -2.76 -4.24
C PRO A 188 -13.50 -3.53 -5.02
N LEU A 189 -12.26 -3.41 -4.56
CA LEU A 189 -11.18 -4.25 -5.06
C LEU A 189 -11.48 -5.72 -4.73
N THR A 190 -11.34 -6.61 -5.71
CA THR A 190 -11.59 -8.04 -5.51
C THR A 190 -10.29 -8.81 -5.34
N ALA A 191 -10.31 -9.84 -4.50
CA ALA A 191 -9.15 -10.71 -4.29
C ALA A 191 -8.67 -11.34 -5.62
N SER A 192 -9.60 -11.74 -6.49
CA SER A 192 -9.28 -12.32 -7.80
C SER A 192 -8.48 -11.37 -8.69
N ALA A 193 -8.87 -10.09 -8.79
CA ALA A 193 -8.14 -9.12 -9.61
C ALA A 193 -6.70 -8.90 -9.11
N VAL A 194 -6.53 -8.81 -7.79
CA VAL A 194 -5.22 -8.64 -7.15
C VAL A 194 -4.35 -9.89 -7.34
N MET A 195 -4.92 -11.07 -7.10
CA MET A 195 -4.25 -12.35 -7.27
C MET A 195 -3.80 -12.53 -8.72
N MET A 196 -4.65 -12.28 -9.71
CA MET A 196 -4.28 -12.38 -11.13
C MET A 196 -3.13 -11.45 -11.51
N ALA A 197 -3.13 -10.21 -11.00
CA ALA A 197 -2.04 -9.27 -11.25
C ALA A 197 -0.72 -9.79 -10.65
N ASN A 198 -0.76 -10.29 -9.41
CA ASN A 198 0.41 -10.84 -8.74
C ASN A 198 0.92 -12.11 -9.45
N THR A 199 0.04 -13.04 -9.79
CA THR A 199 0.38 -14.27 -10.51
C THR A 199 1.05 -13.96 -11.84
N LYS A 200 0.56 -12.98 -12.62
CA LYS A 200 1.21 -12.61 -13.89
C LYS A 200 2.66 -12.17 -13.68
N ILE A 201 2.95 -11.37 -12.65
CA ILE A 201 4.32 -10.95 -12.34
C ILE A 201 5.14 -12.17 -11.90
N VAL A 202 4.65 -12.92 -10.90
CA VAL A 202 5.37 -14.07 -10.32
C VAL A 202 5.70 -15.12 -11.37
N GLU A 203 4.76 -15.46 -12.26
CA GLU A 203 4.98 -16.41 -13.36
C GLU A 203 5.99 -15.88 -14.37
N ALA A 204 5.93 -14.59 -14.73
CA ALA A 204 6.85 -13.99 -15.69
C ALA A 204 8.29 -13.88 -15.17
N ILE A 205 8.48 -13.85 -13.84
CA ILE A 205 9.81 -13.72 -13.22
C ILE A 205 10.44 -15.06 -12.84
N LYS A 206 9.79 -16.20 -13.13
CA LYS A 206 10.40 -17.51 -12.86
C LYS A 206 11.61 -17.72 -13.76
N ASP A 207 12.66 -18.31 -13.20
CA ASP A 207 13.89 -18.65 -13.94
C ASP A 207 13.62 -19.55 -15.14
N GLU A 208 12.66 -20.48 -15.03
CA GLU A 208 12.25 -21.37 -16.13
C GLU A 208 11.64 -20.62 -17.32
N VAL A 209 11.11 -19.41 -17.10
CA VAL A 209 10.57 -18.52 -18.13
C VAL A 209 11.65 -17.56 -18.63
N LEU A 210 12.44 -16.97 -17.73
CA LEU A 210 13.38 -15.92 -18.06
C LEU A 210 14.70 -16.44 -18.65
N ASN A 211 15.25 -17.54 -18.15
CA ASN A 211 16.55 -18.04 -18.63
C ASN A 211 16.54 -18.37 -20.13
N PRO A 212 15.53 -19.08 -20.67
CA PRO A 212 15.44 -19.30 -22.11
C PRO A 212 15.32 -18.00 -22.92
N GLN A 213 14.57 -17.01 -22.42
CA GLN A 213 14.44 -15.71 -23.08
C GLN A 213 15.76 -14.94 -23.10
N LYS A 214 16.52 -14.98 -22.00
CA LYS A 214 17.85 -14.38 -21.92
C LYS A 214 18.81 -15.03 -22.91
N GLU A 215 18.90 -16.36 -22.91
CA GLU A 215 19.76 -17.08 -23.86
C GLU A 215 19.41 -16.75 -25.31
N ASN A 216 18.13 -16.69 -25.64
CA ASN A 216 17.67 -16.33 -26.98
C ASN A 216 18.02 -14.88 -27.35
N ALA A 217 17.84 -13.94 -26.42
CA ALA A 217 18.23 -12.55 -26.62
C ALA A 217 19.74 -12.39 -26.83
N THR A 218 20.56 -13.09 -26.05
CA THR A 218 22.03 -13.11 -26.20
C THR A 218 22.45 -13.73 -27.54
N LYS A 219 21.89 -14.88 -27.93
CA LYS A 219 22.17 -15.51 -29.23
C LYS A 219 21.78 -14.60 -30.39
N LEU A 220 20.64 -13.91 -30.29
CA LEU A 220 20.20 -12.95 -31.31
C LEU A 220 21.15 -11.75 -31.42
N ALA A 221 21.68 -11.26 -30.29
CA ALA A 221 22.61 -10.14 -30.28
C ALA A 221 24.01 -10.53 -30.81
N ASP A 222 24.53 -11.67 -30.34
CA ASP A 222 25.94 -12.03 -30.54
C ASP A 222 26.19 -12.96 -31.73
N SER A 223 25.23 -13.84 -32.03
CA SER A 223 25.40 -14.92 -33.02
C SER A 223 24.62 -14.71 -34.30
N PHE A 224 23.65 -13.79 -34.31
CA PHE A 224 22.89 -13.51 -35.52
C PHE A 224 23.71 -12.67 -36.49
N VAL A 225 24.23 -13.32 -37.53
CA VAL A 225 24.98 -12.67 -38.59
C VAL A 225 24.03 -11.83 -39.44
N LYS A 226 23.98 -10.52 -39.18
CA LYS A 226 23.25 -9.56 -40.00
C LYS A 226 23.97 -9.38 -41.34
N GLN A 227 23.53 -10.09 -42.36
CA GLN A 227 24.01 -9.88 -43.73
C GLN A 227 23.15 -8.84 -44.42
N VAL A 228 23.78 -7.82 -45.02
CA VAL A 228 23.07 -6.97 -45.98
C VAL A 228 22.73 -7.83 -47.18
N ILE A 229 21.45 -7.84 -47.57
CA ILE A 229 21.00 -8.49 -48.81
C ILE A 229 21.75 -7.83 -49.97
N ASN A 230 22.79 -8.50 -50.44
CA ASN A 230 23.53 -8.09 -51.60
C ASN A 230 23.10 -8.98 -52.76
N LYS A 231 22.36 -8.41 -53.72
CA LYS A 231 21.85 -9.14 -54.89
C LYS A 231 22.95 -9.86 -55.67
N THR A 232 24.20 -9.36 -55.67
CA THR A 232 25.31 -10.03 -56.36
C THR A 232 25.89 -11.22 -55.59
N LYS A 233 25.59 -11.34 -54.29
CA LYS A 233 26.01 -12.46 -53.42
C LYS A 233 24.89 -13.48 -53.16
N ILE A 234 23.65 -13.17 -53.56
CA ILE A 234 22.56 -14.16 -53.60
C ILE A 234 22.64 -14.87 -54.94
N THR A 235 23.46 -15.92 -55.00
CA THR A 235 23.57 -16.78 -56.18
C THR A 235 22.60 -17.95 -56.02
N GLY A 236 21.52 -17.96 -56.79
CA GLY A 236 20.70 -19.16 -56.95
C GLY A 236 21.45 -20.14 -57.84
N THR A 237 21.92 -21.26 -57.29
CA THR A 237 22.23 -22.41 -58.16
C THR A 237 20.92 -23.11 -58.43
N THR A 238 20.62 -23.42 -59.69
CA THR A 238 19.48 -24.25 -60.12
C THR A 238 19.61 -25.71 -59.64
N LYS A 239 20.32 -25.95 -58.53
CA LYS A 239 20.42 -27.25 -57.91
C LYS A 239 19.15 -27.49 -57.10
N THR A 240 18.29 -28.33 -57.66
CA THR A 240 17.18 -29.04 -57.03
C THR A 240 17.67 -30.05 -55.97
N GLU A 241 18.59 -29.63 -55.10
CA GLU A 241 18.94 -30.39 -53.90
C GLU A 241 17.83 -30.14 -52.86
N ASN A 242 17.53 -31.13 -52.03
CA ASN A 242 16.55 -30.99 -50.96
C ASN A 242 16.95 -29.81 -50.06
N GLN A 243 16.13 -28.75 -50.07
CA GLN A 243 16.33 -27.63 -49.16
C GLN A 243 16.24 -28.16 -47.72
N PRO A 244 17.17 -27.80 -46.82
CA PRO A 244 17.00 -28.06 -45.40
C PRO A 244 15.68 -27.41 -44.97
N GLY A 245 14.73 -28.20 -44.48
CA GLY A 245 13.33 -27.79 -44.30
C GLY A 245 13.08 -26.65 -43.30
N ASN A 246 14.11 -26.04 -42.72
CA ASN A 246 14.02 -25.08 -41.62
C ASN A 246 14.72 -23.73 -41.88
N TYR A 247 14.87 -23.29 -43.14
CA TYR A 247 15.22 -21.87 -43.39
C TYR A 247 13.96 -21.00 -43.37
N SER A 248 13.86 -20.12 -42.37
CA SER A 248 12.96 -18.97 -42.40
C SER A 248 13.80 -17.70 -42.55
N PHE A 249 13.53 -16.90 -43.58
CA PHE A 249 14.10 -15.56 -43.75
C PHE A 249 13.12 -14.53 -43.19
N VAL A 250 13.48 -13.85 -42.11
CA VAL A 250 12.78 -12.64 -41.66
C VAL A 250 13.47 -11.42 -42.28
N GLY A 251 12.83 -10.80 -43.26
CA GLY A 251 13.30 -9.55 -43.87
C GLY A 251 12.79 -8.36 -43.08
N PHE A 252 13.68 -7.53 -42.55
CA PHE A 252 13.33 -6.21 -42.01
C PHE A 252 13.62 -5.17 -43.09
N SER A 253 12.57 -4.55 -43.65
CA SER A 253 12.73 -3.35 -44.46
C SER A 253 12.82 -2.16 -43.52
N ASN A 254 14.03 -1.61 -43.32
CA ASN A 254 14.11 -0.22 -42.91
C ASN A 254 13.59 0.62 -44.07
N ASP A 255 12.67 1.52 -43.77
CA ASP A 255 12.09 2.49 -44.68
C ASP A 255 13.19 3.04 -45.61
N LEU A 256 13.09 2.70 -46.90
CA LEU A 256 13.97 3.24 -47.91
C LEU A 256 13.52 4.68 -48.10
N ASP A 257 14.23 5.63 -47.51
CA ASP A 257 14.09 7.08 -47.72
C ASP A 257 13.76 7.36 -49.20
N HIS A 258 12.47 7.48 -49.52
CA HIS A 258 12.01 7.81 -50.86
C HIS A 258 12.20 9.32 -51.02
N LYS A 259 13.44 9.75 -51.26
CA LYS A 259 13.65 10.99 -52.03
C LYS A 259 13.19 10.71 -53.45
N ILE A 260 11.90 10.95 -53.69
CA ILE A 260 11.34 11.06 -55.03
C ILE A 260 11.95 12.32 -55.67
N ALA A 261 13.08 12.15 -56.34
CA ALA A 261 13.46 13.07 -57.41
C ALA A 261 12.55 12.71 -58.60
N GLY A 262 11.68 13.65 -58.96
CA GLY A 262 10.54 13.43 -59.84
C GLY A 262 10.86 12.73 -61.15
N ASN A 263 10.07 11.71 -61.47
CA ASN A 263 9.44 11.63 -62.78
C ASN A 263 8.20 10.73 -62.70
N ALA A 264 7.16 11.12 -63.41
CA ALA A 264 5.83 10.50 -63.38
C ALA A 264 5.87 9.06 -63.92
N GLY A 265 5.35 8.11 -63.13
CA GLY A 265 5.10 6.74 -63.53
C GLY A 265 4.56 5.95 -62.34
N ASN A 266 3.37 5.38 -62.49
CA ASN A 266 2.61 4.68 -61.45
C ASN A 266 3.46 3.82 -60.48
N PRO A 267 3.18 3.83 -59.15
CA PRO A 267 3.81 2.90 -58.24
C PRO A 267 3.36 1.45 -58.55
N PRO A 268 4.27 0.45 -58.55
CA PRO A 268 3.87 -0.94 -58.66
C PRO A 268 3.10 -1.36 -57.40
N SER A 269 1.88 -1.84 -57.61
CA SER A 269 0.87 -2.22 -56.63
C SER A 269 1.16 -3.53 -55.86
N ASN A 270 2.42 -3.84 -55.55
CA ASN A 270 2.79 -5.10 -54.90
C ASN A 270 3.41 -4.91 -53.52
N LEU A 271 2.72 -4.18 -52.65
CA LEU A 271 2.90 -4.36 -51.21
C LEU A 271 2.00 -5.53 -50.76
N PRO A 272 2.54 -6.53 -50.03
CA PRO A 272 1.70 -7.56 -49.45
C PRO A 272 0.78 -6.90 -48.41
N THR A 273 -0.52 -7.10 -48.59
CA THR A 273 -1.54 -6.75 -47.60
C THR A 273 -1.50 -7.78 -46.47
N TRP A 274 -1.29 -7.30 -45.25
CA TRP A 274 -1.62 -8.01 -44.01
C TRP A 274 -3.00 -7.57 -43.54
#